data_AF-D5XF57-F1
#
_entry.id   AF-D5XF57-F1
#
_cell.length_a   1.000
_cell.length_b   1.000
_cell.length_c   1.000
_cell.angle_alpha   90.00
_cell.angle_beta   90.00
_cell.angle_gamma   90.00
#
_symmetry.space_group_name_H-M   'P 1'
#
loop_
_entity.id
_entity.type
_entity.pdbx_description
1 polymer ?
#
loop_
_entity_poly.entity_id
_entity_poly.type
_entity_poly.pdbx_seq_one_letter_code
_entity_poly.pdbx_strand_id
1 'polypeptide(L)'
;MLVSTEQNVNLSKTPVKGIKIDLLKAVLSVAGLLFGIFGMIGLSIHSADAGADSPEAYVRYENNGSFVAITVYWDDTGGGSSISWANDVTVSGTALNWQTGLTLRGQGTAAASATLSNGEKYKNYYFKLTKGGKSSIIRAFPVDFDASAGPRYQNDYAHGNYQPGTAMCAACHVTHAGLKAYLLTQATYYELCLFCHGTAATQSKYDVQSGKVKTADGWKDSLAGPIGTDYGTSKHNVDDRSNVDTTVYGSAPGKILTFTCLSCHKAHGGTNDNYRLLRDVIYPSNDKFIATTVSYTAYAVVKDQTVGEEVYMVSGNTEFCTACHLDYDDGNAKERGGTYSMYYRHPVTVGSKVYSVYSTSPPKNLYPKPGDKLPLQASASSESIGADKRTAVVCSTCHYAHGTYKQFNVGYPRPGSTREWVTNQKMLRLDNYAVCESCHKK
;
A
#
# COMPACT_ATOMS: atom_id res chain seq x y z
N MET A 1 -20.83 42.83 -23.32
CA MET A 1 -20.18 43.98 -23.97
C MET A 1 -19.26 44.63 -22.95
N LEU A 2 -17.95 44.67 -23.27
CA LEU A 2 -16.89 45.58 -22.79
C LEU A 2 -16.52 45.54 -21.28
N VAL A 3 -15.28 45.66 -20.79
CA VAL A 3 -13.88 45.60 -21.25
C VAL A 3 -13.04 45.41 -19.95
N SER A 4 -11.91 44.72 -20.03
CA SER A 4 -10.88 44.53 -19.00
C SER A 4 -10.10 45.79 -18.64
N THR A 5 -9.60 45.90 -17.41
CA THR A 5 -8.44 46.75 -17.07
C THR A 5 -7.50 46.06 -16.08
N GLU A 6 -6.28 45.78 -16.53
CA GLU A 6 -5.11 45.45 -15.71
C GLU A 6 -4.50 46.73 -15.11
N GLN A 7 -3.94 46.63 -13.91
CA GLN A 7 -2.97 47.61 -13.39
C GLN A 7 -1.65 46.91 -13.03
N ASN A 8 -0.61 47.25 -13.78
CA ASN A 8 0.79 46.98 -13.46
C ASN A 8 1.33 48.07 -12.53
N VAL A 9 2.05 47.68 -11.48
CA VAL A 9 2.93 48.59 -10.72
C VAL A 9 4.36 48.11 -10.87
N ASN A 10 5.21 49.01 -11.36
CA ASN A 10 6.62 48.83 -11.66
C ASN A 10 7.40 49.75 -10.70
N LEU A 11 8.40 49.24 -9.96
CA LEU A 11 9.35 50.07 -9.21
C LEU A 11 10.80 49.64 -9.47
N SER A 12 11.43 50.45 -10.33
CA SER A 12 12.81 50.95 -10.38
C SER A 12 14.01 50.09 -9.95
N LYS A 13 14.94 49.97 -10.91
CA LYS A 13 16.39 49.65 -10.82
C LYS A 13 17.12 50.65 -9.90
N THR A 14 18.31 50.37 -9.32
CA THR A 14 19.65 50.26 -9.96
C THR A 14 20.73 49.94 -8.87
N PRO A 15 22.05 49.73 -9.17
CA PRO A 15 22.74 48.52 -9.66
C PRO A 15 23.91 48.03 -8.77
N VAL A 16 24.46 46.82 -9.01
CA VAL A 16 25.92 46.58 -8.92
C VAL A 16 26.40 45.68 -10.06
N LYS A 17 27.48 46.16 -10.70
CA LYS A 17 28.38 45.58 -11.74
C LYS A 17 28.60 44.07 -11.57
N GLY A 18 28.73 43.22 -12.59
CA GLY A 18 29.15 43.38 -13.97
C GLY A 18 30.27 42.38 -14.24
N ILE A 19 30.12 41.47 -15.21
CA ILE A 19 31.17 40.85 -16.03
C ILE A 19 30.47 40.38 -17.32
N LYS A 20 30.92 40.91 -18.45
CA LYS A 20 30.57 40.47 -19.81
C LYS A 20 31.49 39.31 -20.19
N ILE A 21 31.04 38.41 -21.07
CA ILE A 21 31.78 38.00 -22.28
C ILE A 21 30.80 37.38 -23.28
N ASP A 22 31.02 37.75 -24.54
CA ASP A 22 30.16 37.66 -25.70
C ASP A 22 30.00 36.25 -26.32
N LEU A 23 28.89 36.09 -27.04
CA LEU A 23 28.63 35.07 -28.07
C LEU A 23 29.62 35.19 -29.24
N LEU A 24 30.13 34.07 -29.75
CA LEU A 24 30.32 33.91 -31.20
C LEU A 24 30.23 32.45 -31.68
N LYS A 25 29.70 32.33 -32.89
CA LYS A 25 29.27 31.15 -33.67
C LYS A 25 30.43 30.24 -34.09
N ALA A 26 30.17 28.92 -34.20
CA ALA A 26 30.66 28.09 -35.31
C ALA A 26 29.93 26.72 -35.34
N VAL A 27 29.35 26.41 -36.50
CA VAL A 27 28.92 25.07 -36.92
C VAL A 27 30.12 24.42 -37.62
N LEU A 28 30.52 23.19 -37.25
CA LEU A 28 30.78 22.06 -38.16
C LEU A 28 31.43 20.87 -37.43
N SER A 29 31.11 19.68 -37.96
CA SER A 29 31.55 18.32 -37.65
C SER A 29 33.05 18.07 -37.58
N VAL A 30 33.49 17.07 -36.79
CA VAL A 30 34.09 15.78 -37.22
C VAL A 30 34.65 15.04 -35.99
N ALA A 31 34.57 13.72 -36.07
CA ALA A 31 34.93 12.69 -35.10
C ALA A 31 36.38 12.69 -34.58
N GLY A 32 36.58 12.02 -33.44
CA GLY A 32 37.84 11.30 -33.14
C GLY A 32 38.47 11.56 -31.77
N LEU A 33 38.30 10.59 -30.85
CA LEU A 33 39.27 10.08 -29.86
C LEU A 33 40.28 11.06 -29.20
N LEU A 34 40.25 11.20 -27.87
CA LEU A 34 41.16 10.54 -26.91
C LEU A 34 41.11 11.18 -25.50
N PHE A 35 40.83 10.31 -24.52
CA PHE A 35 41.25 10.28 -23.11
C PHE A 35 41.91 11.52 -22.45
N GLY A 36 41.40 11.87 -21.25
CA GLY A 36 42.23 12.49 -20.22
C GLY A 36 41.52 13.33 -19.16
N ILE A 37 40.87 12.68 -18.20
CA ILE A 37 40.86 13.01 -16.75
C ILE A 37 40.57 14.48 -16.36
N PHE A 38 39.39 14.76 -15.80
CA PHE A 38 39.23 15.45 -14.51
C PHE A 38 37.79 15.38 -13.99
N GLY A 39 37.64 14.85 -12.77
CA GLY A 39 36.80 15.44 -11.72
C GLY A 39 35.28 15.26 -11.80
N MET A 40 34.79 14.23 -11.12
CA MET A 40 33.38 13.98 -10.81
C MET A 40 32.71 15.16 -10.09
N ILE A 41 31.67 15.74 -10.70
CA ILE A 41 30.49 16.28 -9.99
C ILE A 41 29.27 15.73 -10.74
N GLY A 42 28.92 14.48 -10.45
CA GLY A 42 27.70 13.86 -10.92
C GLY A 42 26.52 14.48 -10.16
N LEU A 43 25.90 15.50 -10.74
CA LEU A 43 24.54 15.87 -10.41
C LEU A 43 23.62 14.76 -10.93
N SER A 44 23.46 13.70 -10.14
CA SER A 44 22.53 12.61 -10.44
C SER A 44 21.10 13.13 -10.29
N ILE A 45 20.58 13.72 -11.36
CA ILE A 45 19.15 13.86 -11.60
C ILE A 45 18.61 12.42 -11.70
N HIS A 46 18.19 11.88 -10.55
CA HIS A 46 17.36 10.69 -10.51
C HIS A 46 15.99 11.09 -11.04
N SER A 47 15.86 11.11 -12.36
CA SER A 47 14.58 10.86 -13.00
C SER A 47 14.14 9.50 -12.49
N ALA A 48 13.24 9.49 -11.50
CA ALA A 48 12.63 8.27 -11.02
C ALA A 48 11.97 7.63 -12.23
N ASP A 49 12.56 6.54 -12.70
CA ASP A 49 12.10 5.73 -13.79
C ASP A 49 10.65 5.33 -13.47
N ALA A 50 9.68 6.03 -14.08
CA ALA A 50 8.30 5.58 -14.15
C ALA A 50 8.32 4.41 -15.14
N GLY A 51 8.84 3.27 -14.68
CA GLY A 51 9.14 2.11 -15.50
C GLY A 51 7.90 1.65 -16.26
N ALA A 52 7.88 1.99 -17.54
CA ALA A 52 6.90 1.65 -18.55
C ALA A 52 7.07 0.18 -18.99
N ASP A 53 6.86 -0.77 -18.08
CA ASP A 53 7.27 -2.15 -18.32
C ASP A 53 6.22 -3.23 -18.02
N SER A 54 4.96 -2.84 -17.93
CA SER A 54 3.84 -3.79 -17.80
C SER A 54 2.74 -3.40 -18.78
N PRO A 55 2.07 -4.36 -19.45
CA PRO A 55 0.99 -4.03 -20.36
C PRO A 55 -0.05 -3.19 -19.62
N GLU A 56 -0.26 -1.98 -20.10
CA GLU A 56 -1.20 -1.03 -19.51
C GLU A 56 -2.61 -1.57 -19.73
N ALA A 57 -3.37 -1.66 -18.65
CA ALA A 57 -4.70 -2.25 -18.67
C ALA A 57 -5.66 -1.50 -17.76
N TYR A 58 -6.94 -1.49 -18.14
CA TYR A 58 -8.00 -0.86 -17.38
C TYR A 58 -9.25 -1.71 -17.31
N VAL A 59 -10.04 -1.50 -16.27
CA VAL A 59 -11.28 -2.24 -16.03
C VAL A 59 -12.48 -1.37 -16.38
N ARG A 60 -13.54 -1.97 -16.90
CA ARG A 60 -14.89 -1.41 -16.93
C ARG A 60 -15.87 -2.40 -16.34
N TYR A 61 -16.95 -1.86 -15.78
CA TYR A 61 -18.04 -2.65 -15.23
C TYR A 61 -19.33 -2.38 -15.99
N GLU A 62 -20.09 -3.44 -16.27
CA GLU A 62 -21.46 -3.35 -16.78
C GLU A 62 -22.42 -4.07 -15.82
N ASN A 63 -23.46 -3.37 -15.39
CA ASN A 63 -24.44 -3.86 -14.43
C ASN A 63 -25.52 -4.72 -15.10
N ASN A 64 -25.70 -5.96 -14.65
CA ASN A 64 -26.77 -6.85 -15.09
C ASN A 64 -27.75 -7.22 -13.95
N GLY A 65 -27.94 -6.31 -12.98
CA GLY A 65 -28.79 -6.49 -11.80
C GLY A 65 -28.10 -7.26 -10.68
N SER A 66 -28.08 -8.60 -10.77
CA SER A 66 -27.49 -9.50 -9.76
C SER A 66 -25.99 -9.73 -9.93
N PHE A 67 -25.48 -9.48 -11.14
CA PHE A 67 -24.08 -9.69 -11.50
C PHE A 67 -23.50 -8.44 -12.17
N VAL A 68 -22.18 -8.44 -12.25
CA VAL A 68 -21.36 -7.42 -12.85
C VAL A 68 -20.53 -8.10 -13.93
N ALA A 69 -20.68 -7.65 -15.18
CA ALA A 69 -19.67 -7.98 -16.18
C ALA A 69 -18.43 -7.12 -15.91
N ILE A 70 -17.28 -7.76 -15.73
CA ILE A 70 -16.00 -7.11 -15.49
C ILE A 70 -15.17 -7.28 -16.75
N THR A 71 -14.88 -6.18 -17.44
CA THR A 71 -14.11 -6.20 -18.69
C THR A 71 -12.76 -5.52 -18.48
N VAL A 72 -11.68 -6.26 -18.69
CA VAL A 72 -10.31 -5.73 -18.72
C VAL A 72 -9.95 -5.41 -20.17
N TYR A 73 -9.45 -4.21 -20.43
CA TYR A 73 -8.97 -3.75 -21.72
C TYR A 73 -7.46 -3.50 -21.67
N TRP A 74 -6.75 -3.77 -22.76
CA TRP A 74 -5.31 -3.50 -22.90
C TRP A 74 -4.91 -3.33 -24.38
N ASP A 75 -3.68 -2.85 -24.59
CA ASP A 75 -3.05 -2.84 -25.91
C ASP A 75 -2.32 -4.16 -26.20
N ASP A 76 -2.87 -4.95 -27.13
CA ASP A 76 -2.34 -6.23 -27.58
C ASP A 76 -1.58 -6.16 -28.90
N THR A 77 -1.26 -4.96 -29.39
CA THR A 77 -0.45 -4.82 -30.61
C THR A 77 0.96 -5.40 -30.39
N GLY A 78 1.52 -6.02 -31.44
CA GLY A 78 2.91 -6.47 -31.42
C GLY A 78 3.23 -7.77 -30.65
N GLY A 79 2.22 -8.53 -30.20
CA GLY A 79 2.45 -9.86 -29.64
C GLY A 79 1.30 -10.32 -28.75
N GLY A 80 0.91 -11.60 -28.87
CA GLY A 80 -0.23 -12.18 -28.16
C GLY A 80 -0.02 -12.18 -26.65
N SER A 81 -0.91 -11.50 -25.93
CA SER A 81 -0.97 -11.57 -24.47
C SER A 81 -1.80 -12.77 -24.03
N SER A 82 -1.50 -13.28 -22.84
CA SER A 82 -2.38 -14.22 -22.14
C SER A 82 -2.99 -13.53 -20.93
N ILE A 83 -4.25 -13.86 -20.64
CA ILE A 83 -4.96 -13.33 -19.49
C ILE A 83 -5.67 -14.44 -18.73
N SER A 84 -5.59 -14.36 -17.41
CA SER A 84 -6.27 -15.25 -16.45
C SER A 84 -6.90 -14.40 -15.34
N TRP A 85 -7.82 -14.99 -14.59
CA TRP A 85 -8.50 -14.30 -13.50
C TRP A 85 -8.52 -15.13 -12.21
N ALA A 86 -8.71 -14.50 -11.06
CA ALA A 86 -8.87 -15.16 -9.78
C ALA A 86 -9.77 -14.32 -8.87
N ASN A 87 -10.53 -14.96 -8.00
CA ASN A 87 -11.28 -14.33 -6.91
C ASN A 87 -10.99 -14.96 -5.54
N ASP A 88 -10.08 -15.95 -5.52
CA ASP A 88 -9.67 -16.68 -4.33
C ASP A 88 -8.18 -17.04 -4.44
N VAL A 89 -7.61 -17.49 -3.34
CA VAL A 89 -6.25 -18.02 -3.25
C VAL A 89 -6.25 -19.54 -3.39
N THR A 90 -5.07 -20.10 -3.65
CA THR A 90 -4.85 -21.54 -3.48
C THR A 90 -5.08 -21.93 -2.02
N VAL A 91 -5.38 -23.21 -1.75
CA VAL A 91 -5.62 -23.71 -0.37
C VAL A 91 -4.45 -23.36 0.58
N SER A 92 -3.23 -23.30 0.07
CA SER A 92 -2.04 -22.90 0.82
C SER A 92 -2.01 -21.42 1.24
N GLY A 93 -2.84 -20.57 0.64
CA GLY A 93 -2.83 -19.11 0.85
C GLY A 93 -1.61 -18.40 0.28
N THR A 94 -0.79 -19.08 -0.54
CA THR A 94 0.50 -18.58 -1.03
C THR A 94 0.42 -17.88 -2.38
N ALA A 95 -0.67 -18.11 -3.13
CA ALA A 95 -0.85 -17.56 -4.46
C ALA A 95 -2.35 -17.41 -4.77
N LEU A 96 -2.70 -16.60 -5.75
CA LEU A 96 -4.04 -16.58 -6.32
C LEU A 96 -4.32 -17.87 -7.10
N ASN A 97 -5.55 -18.36 -7.00
CA ASN A 97 -6.03 -19.52 -7.77
C ASN A 97 -6.48 -19.06 -9.16
N TRP A 98 -5.54 -19.00 -10.10
CA TRP A 98 -5.78 -18.52 -11.47
C TRP A 98 -6.68 -19.46 -12.27
N GLN A 99 -7.67 -18.88 -12.92
CA GLN A 99 -8.71 -19.53 -13.70
C GLN A 99 -8.72 -19.01 -15.14
N THR A 100 -9.30 -19.81 -16.04
CA THR A 100 -9.55 -19.49 -17.45
C THR A 100 -11.04 -19.18 -17.66
N GLY A 101 -11.50 -19.07 -18.92
CA GLY A 101 -12.92 -18.89 -19.23
C GLY A 101 -13.38 -17.44 -19.40
N LEU A 102 -12.46 -16.52 -19.68
CA LEU A 102 -12.80 -15.15 -20.03
C LEU A 102 -13.24 -15.08 -21.50
N THR A 103 -14.22 -14.23 -21.81
CA THR A 103 -14.60 -13.94 -23.19
C THR A 103 -13.63 -12.92 -23.78
N LEU A 104 -12.80 -13.34 -24.74
CA LEU A 104 -11.80 -12.47 -25.37
C LEU A 104 -12.37 -11.78 -26.62
N ARG A 105 -12.00 -10.51 -26.82
CA ARG A 105 -12.30 -9.73 -28.04
C ARG A 105 -11.08 -8.91 -28.46
N GLY A 106 -10.96 -8.63 -29.75
CA GLY A 106 -9.96 -7.70 -30.29
C GLY A 106 -8.50 -8.08 -30.04
N GLN A 107 -8.18 -9.37 -29.89
CA GLN A 107 -6.79 -9.83 -29.72
C GLN A 107 -5.93 -9.39 -30.92
N GLY A 108 -4.68 -9.02 -30.65
CA GLY A 108 -3.76 -8.42 -31.62
C GLY A 108 -4.03 -6.94 -31.95
N THR A 109 -4.98 -6.29 -31.28
CA THR A 109 -5.32 -4.88 -31.50
C THR A 109 -5.07 -4.03 -30.25
N ALA A 110 -5.04 -2.70 -30.42
CA ALA A 110 -4.91 -1.75 -29.31
C ALA A 110 -6.14 -1.68 -28.40
N ALA A 111 -7.23 -2.38 -28.76
CA ALA A 111 -8.49 -2.42 -28.01
C ALA A 111 -8.86 -3.85 -27.60
N ALA A 112 -7.85 -4.69 -27.34
CA ALA A 112 -8.08 -6.04 -26.84
C ALA A 112 -8.78 -6.00 -25.49
N SER A 113 -9.66 -6.98 -25.27
CA SER A 113 -10.40 -7.09 -24.02
C SER A 113 -10.72 -8.51 -23.62
N ALA A 114 -10.98 -8.69 -22.33
CA ALA A 114 -11.38 -9.94 -21.71
C ALA A 114 -12.50 -9.66 -20.70
N THR A 115 -13.61 -10.38 -20.82
CA THR A 115 -14.78 -10.18 -19.98
C THR A 115 -15.06 -11.39 -19.11
N LEU A 116 -15.22 -11.15 -17.81
CA LEU A 116 -15.87 -12.04 -16.86
C LEU A 116 -17.33 -11.61 -16.74
N SER A 117 -18.27 -12.39 -17.28
CA SER A 117 -19.68 -11.99 -17.43
C SER A 117 -20.51 -12.12 -16.14
N ASN A 118 -20.04 -12.91 -15.17
CA ASN A 118 -20.78 -13.29 -13.96
C ASN A 118 -20.06 -12.88 -12.67
N GLY A 119 -19.38 -11.74 -12.67
CA GLY A 119 -18.79 -11.17 -11.45
C GLY A 119 -19.88 -10.88 -10.42
N GLU A 120 -19.65 -11.24 -9.16
CA GLU A 120 -20.54 -10.89 -8.07
C GLU A 120 -20.13 -9.54 -7.47
N LYS A 121 -21.10 -8.77 -6.99
CA LYS A 121 -20.83 -7.52 -6.28
C LYS A 121 -20.10 -7.79 -4.96
N TYR A 122 -19.38 -6.80 -4.47
CA TYR A 122 -18.64 -6.82 -3.21
C TYR A 122 -17.60 -7.94 -3.09
N LYS A 123 -17.16 -8.53 -4.22
CA LYS A 123 -16.04 -9.49 -4.27
C LYS A 123 -14.79 -8.87 -4.86
N ASN A 124 -13.64 -9.33 -4.39
CA ASN A 124 -12.34 -8.99 -4.98
C ASN A 124 -12.05 -9.91 -6.16
N TYR A 125 -11.69 -9.32 -7.29
CA TYR A 125 -11.23 -10.00 -8.49
C TYR A 125 -9.83 -9.52 -8.86
N TYR A 126 -9.06 -10.44 -9.41
CA TYR A 126 -7.69 -10.24 -9.86
C TYR A 126 -7.60 -10.74 -11.29
N PHE A 127 -6.94 -10.00 -12.17
CA PHE A 127 -6.66 -10.40 -13.54
C PHE A 127 -5.17 -10.32 -13.76
N LYS A 128 -4.57 -11.42 -14.22
CA LYS A 128 -3.15 -11.46 -14.56
C LYS A 128 -3.03 -11.40 -16.07
N LEU A 129 -2.53 -10.27 -16.57
CA LEU A 129 -2.16 -10.07 -17.97
C LEU A 129 -0.67 -10.36 -18.13
N THR A 130 -0.28 -11.19 -19.09
CA THR A 130 1.11 -11.56 -19.34
C THR A 130 1.46 -11.34 -20.81
N LYS A 131 2.48 -10.53 -21.08
CA LYS A 131 2.98 -10.18 -22.42
C LYS A 131 4.51 -10.19 -22.38
N GLY A 132 5.15 -10.93 -23.30
CA GLY A 132 6.62 -10.99 -23.38
C GLY A 132 7.32 -11.45 -22.07
N GLY A 133 6.69 -12.34 -21.31
CA GLY A 133 7.23 -12.84 -20.02
C GLY A 133 7.04 -11.90 -18.83
N LYS A 134 6.54 -10.68 -19.04
CA LYS A 134 6.18 -9.73 -17.97
C LYS A 134 4.70 -9.88 -17.63
N SER A 135 4.34 -9.73 -16.36
CA SER A 135 2.95 -9.81 -15.90
C SER A 135 2.52 -8.54 -15.16
N SER A 136 1.28 -8.12 -15.38
CA SER A 136 0.56 -7.12 -14.58
C SER A 136 -0.57 -7.82 -13.81
N ILE A 137 -0.80 -7.44 -12.56
CA ILE A 137 -2.02 -7.81 -11.83
C ILE A 137 -2.94 -6.61 -11.77
N ILE A 138 -4.12 -6.75 -12.38
CA ILE A 138 -5.19 -5.76 -12.33
C ILE A 138 -6.19 -6.22 -11.27
N ARG A 139 -6.57 -5.32 -10.36
CA ARG A 139 -7.60 -5.59 -9.37
C ARG A 139 -8.94 -4.98 -9.78
N ALA A 140 -10.00 -5.68 -9.44
CA ALA A 140 -11.36 -5.23 -9.64
C ALA A 140 -12.19 -5.51 -8.38
N PHE A 141 -13.04 -4.56 -8.02
CA PHE A 141 -13.98 -4.67 -6.91
C PHE A 141 -15.32 -4.08 -7.37
N PRO A 142 -16.18 -4.89 -8.01
CA PRO A 142 -17.54 -4.47 -8.33
C PRO A 142 -18.31 -4.09 -7.06
N VAL A 143 -18.96 -2.92 -7.07
CA VAL A 143 -19.87 -2.46 -6.00
C VAL A 143 -21.26 -2.20 -6.57
N ASP A 144 -22.22 -1.85 -5.73
CA ASP A 144 -23.51 -1.38 -6.22
C ASP A 144 -23.34 -0.17 -7.15
N PHE A 145 -24.01 -0.30 -8.28
CA PHE A 145 -24.10 0.69 -9.33
C PHE A 145 -25.56 0.85 -9.74
N ASP A 146 -25.93 2.08 -10.04
CA ASP A 146 -27.22 2.39 -10.64
C ASP A 146 -27.24 1.82 -12.07
N ALA A 147 -28.15 0.87 -12.34
CA ALA A 147 -28.29 0.25 -13.65
C ALA A 147 -28.63 1.27 -14.75
N SER A 148 -29.21 2.42 -14.38
CA SER A 148 -29.56 3.49 -15.32
C SER A 148 -28.39 4.38 -15.72
N ALA A 149 -27.24 4.29 -15.04
CA ALA A 149 -26.11 5.17 -15.26
C ALA A 149 -25.19 4.78 -16.45
N GLY A 150 -25.60 3.79 -17.26
CA GLY A 150 -24.85 3.29 -18.41
C GLY A 150 -23.54 2.57 -18.03
N PRO A 151 -22.71 2.18 -19.02
CA PRO A 151 -21.37 1.67 -18.77
C PRO A 151 -20.56 2.77 -18.10
N ARG A 152 -20.27 2.61 -16.82
CA ARG A 152 -19.36 3.52 -16.16
C ARG A 152 -17.94 3.06 -16.43
N TYR A 153 -17.06 4.02 -16.70
CA TYR A 153 -15.64 3.90 -16.40
C TYR A 153 -15.46 3.87 -14.88
N GLN A 154 -16.16 2.98 -14.17
CA GLN A 154 -15.90 2.73 -12.78
C GLN A 154 -14.60 1.96 -12.76
N ASN A 155 -13.53 2.72 -12.82
CA ASN A 155 -12.20 2.34 -12.48
C ASN A 155 -11.52 3.59 -11.93
N ASP A 156 -12.19 4.28 -10.99
CA ASP A 156 -11.50 5.10 -9.98
C ASP A 156 -10.77 4.17 -8.99
N TYR A 157 -10.10 3.15 -9.54
CA TYR A 157 -8.73 2.96 -9.15
C TYR A 157 -7.97 4.25 -9.47
N ALA A 158 -8.23 5.31 -8.70
CA ALA A 158 -7.59 6.63 -8.79
C ALA A 158 -6.07 6.55 -8.60
N HIS A 159 -5.59 5.35 -8.31
CA HIS A 159 -4.21 4.97 -8.11
C HIS A 159 -3.59 4.29 -9.33
N GLY A 160 -4.29 4.14 -10.47
CA GLY A 160 -3.70 3.56 -11.67
C GLY A 160 -4.43 3.87 -12.98
N ASN A 161 -3.82 3.42 -14.07
CA ASN A 161 -4.25 3.61 -15.45
C ASN A 161 -4.39 5.08 -15.90
N TYR A 162 -3.25 5.77 -15.98
CA TYR A 162 -3.12 7.16 -16.42
C TYR A 162 -3.05 7.31 -17.94
N GLN A 163 -4.04 6.76 -18.66
CA GLN A 163 -4.06 6.86 -20.13
C GLN A 163 -4.31 8.30 -20.60
N PRO A 164 -3.78 8.69 -21.78
CA PRO A 164 -4.14 9.94 -22.43
C PRO A 164 -5.66 10.10 -22.57
N GLY A 165 -6.17 11.27 -22.21
CA GLY A 165 -7.61 11.58 -22.30
C GLY A 165 -8.46 11.10 -21.12
N THR A 166 -7.87 10.52 -20.08
CA THR A 166 -8.60 10.19 -18.85
C THR A 166 -8.76 11.41 -17.94
N ALA A 167 -9.92 11.54 -17.30
CA ALA A 167 -10.14 12.53 -16.25
C ALA A 167 -9.50 12.13 -14.90
N MET A 168 -8.84 10.97 -14.82
CA MET A 168 -8.31 10.40 -13.58
C MET A 168 -7.23 11.28 -12.96
N CYS A 169 -6.37 11.88 -13.78
CA CYS A 169 -5.35 12.82 -13.30
C CYS A 169 -6.00 14.02 -12.58
N ALA A 170 -7.17 14.46 -13.06
CA ALA A 170 -7.89 15.61 -12.51
C ALA A 170 -8.54 15.33 -11.14
N ALA A 171 -8.66 14.07 -10.73
CA ALA A 171 -9.12 13.71 -9.39
C ALA A 171 -8.12 14.16 -8.31
N CYS A 172 -6.82 14.12 -8.63
CA CYS A 172 -5.75 14.44 -7.70
C CYS A 172 -5.00 15.74 -8.05
N HIS A 173 -4.93 16.10 -9.33
CA HIS A 173 -4.15 17.23 -9.83
C HIS A 173 -5.03 18.28 -10.51
N VAL A 174 -4.69 19.55 -10.36
CA VAL A 174 -5.34 20.66 -11.06
C VAL A 174 -4.30 21.71 -11.46
N THR A 175 -4.26 22.03 -12.75
CA THR A 175 -3.36 23.05 -13.30
C THR A 175 -3.82 24.44 -12.86
N HIS A 176 -2.86 25.29 -12.50
CA HIS A 176 -3.06 26.69 -12.07
C HIS A 176 -3.91 26.91 -10.79
N ALA A 177 -4.48 25.87 -10.19
CA ALA A 177 -5.29 25.97 -8.97
C ALA A 177 -4.89 24.96 -7.88
N GLY A 178 -3.70 24.36 -7.98
CA GLY A 178 -3.20 23.39 -7.01
C GLY A 178 -2.98 24.04 -5.64
N LEU A 179 -3.42 23.37 -4.58
CA LEU A 179 -3.29 23.82 -3.18
C LEU A 179 -2.00 23.35 -2.51
N LYS A 180 -1.31 22.36 -3.09
CA LYS A 180 -0.02 21.85 -2.62
C LYS A 180 0.92 21.66 -3.83
N ALA A 181 2.22 21.54 -3.54
CA ALA A 181 3.23 21.20 -4.54
C ALA A 181 2.80 20.01 -5.40
N TYR A 182 3.27 19.98 -6.66
CA TYR A 182 2.85 19.00 -7.67
C TYR A 182 1.38 19.11 -8.11
N LEU A 183 0.82 20.32 -8.05
CA LEU A 183 -0.52 20.65 -8.56
C LEU A 183 -1.65 19.91 -7.84
N LEU A 184 -1.45 19.49 -6.59
CA LEU A 184 -2.46 18.67 -5.90
C LEU A 184 -3.70 19.50 -5.53
N THR A 185 -4.87 18.88 -5.64
CA THR A 185 -6.18 19.53 -5.39
C THR A 185 -6.45 19.83 -3.91
N GLN A 186 -5.70 19.21 -2.99
CA GLN A 186 -5.83 19.40 -1.54
C GLN A 186 -4.53 19.96 -0.94
N ALA A 187 -4.64 20.68 0.18
CA ALA A 187 -3.50 21.31 0.85
C ALA A 187 -2.58 20.30 1.57
N THR A 188 -3.13 19.14 1.94
CA THR A 188 -2.45 18.09 2.69
C THR A 188 -2.59 16.72 2.00
N TYR A 189 -1.63 15.82 2.21
CA TYR A 189 -1.74 14.46 1.69
C TYR A 189 -2.86 13.70 2.40
N TYR A 190 -3.07 13.99 3.68
CA TYR A 190 -4.16 13.46 4.48
C TYR A 190 -5.53 13.78 3.84
N GLU A 191 -5.81 15.05 3.54
CA GLU A 191 -7.07 15.45 2.91
C GLU A 191 -7.23 14.89 1.50
N LEU A 192 -6.13 14.85 0.72
CA LEU A 192 -6.13 14.26 -0.62
C LEU A 192 -6.60 12.80 -0.59
N CYS A 193 -6.02 11.99 0.29
CA CYS A 193 -6.37 10.57 0.39
C CYS A 193 -7.78 10.37 0.98
N LEU A 194 -8.15 11.15 2.00
CA LEU A 194 -9.44 11.01 2.66
C LEU A 194 -10.62 11.55 1.87
N PHE A 195 -10.39 12.30 0.79
CA PHE A 195 -11.44 12.65 -0.17
C PHE A 195 -12.17 11.40 -0.70
N CYS A 196 -11.46 10.29 -0.85
CA CYS A 196 -12.04 9.00 -1.23
C CYS A 196 -12.09 8.00 -0.08
N HIS A 197 -11.12 8.04 0.84
CA HIS A 197 -10.94 7.04 1.89
C HIS A 197 -11.43 7.46 3.28
N GLY A 198 -12.00 8.66 3.44
CA GLY A 198 -12.51 9.16 4.71
C GLY A 198 -13.95 8.70 5.00
N THR A 199 -14.38 8.84 6.24
CA THR A 199 -15.71 8.40 6.70
C THR A 199 -16.87 9.13 6.02
N ALA A 200 -16.67 10.40 5.66
CA ALA A 200 -17.66 11.17 4.92
C ALA A 200 -17.65 10.88 3.41
N ALA A 201 -16.69 10.10 2.92
CA ALA A 201 -16.53 9.78 1.51
C ALA A 201 -17.12 8.41 1.17
N THR A 202 -17.78 8.31 0.01
CA THR A 202 -18.37 7.05 -0.48
C THR A 202 -17.65 6.47 -1.70
N GLN A 203 -16.48 7.03 -2.05
CA GLN A 203 -15.80 6.77 -3.32
C GLN A 203 -14.85 5.56 -3.26
N SER A 204 -14.56 5.04 -2.06
CA SER A 204 -13.70 3.88 -1.87
C SER A 204 -14.43 2.73 -1.17
N LYS A 205 -13.97 1.51 -1.41
CA LYS A 205 -14.36 0.35 -0.59
C LYS A 205 -13.78 0.40 0.82
N TYR A 206 -12.78 1.25 1.06
CA TYR A 206 -12.13 1.39 2.36
C TYR A 206 -12.39 2.77 2.93
N ASP A 207 -12.97 2.80 4.13
CA ASP A 207 -12.89 3.94 5.02
C ASP A 207 -11.71 3.69 5.97
N VAL A 208 -10.58 4.33 5.68
CA VAL A 208 -9.36 4.16 6.48
C VAL A 208 -9.41 4.96 7.77
N GLN A 209 -10.24 6.01 7.83
CA GLN A 209 -10.38 6.86 9.01
C GLN A 209 -11.04 6.08 10.15
N SER A 210 -12.14 5.38 9.87
CA SER A 210 -12.84 4.51 10.84
C SER A 210 -12.36 3.05 10.82
N GLY A 211 -11.48 2.69 9.89
CA GLY A 211 -10.90 1.35 9.80
C GLY A 211 -11.89 0.30 9.31
N LYS A 212 -12.70 0.63 8.31
CA LYS A 212 -13.79 -0.21 7.79
C LYS A 212 -13.62 -0.58 6.32
N VAL A 213 -14.25 -1.67 5.93
CA VAL A 213 -14.40 -2.12 4.54
C VAL A 213 -15.88 -2.24 4.19
N LYS A 214 -16.25 -1.80 2.99
CA LYS A 214 -17.63 -1.85 2.49
C LYS A 214 -17.97 -3.27 2.05
N THR A 215 -19.13 -3.74 2.49
CA THR A 215 -19.67 -5.08 2.22
C THR A 215 -21.11 -4.96 1.73
N ALA A 216 -21.72 -6.06 1.28
CA ALA A 216 -23.13 -6.09 0.89
C ALA A 216 -24.09 -5.74 2.05
N ASP A 217 -23.66 -5.99 3.29
CA ASP A 217 -24.41 -5.73 4.53
C ASP A 217 -23.80 -4.56 5.34
N GLY A 218 -23.34 -3.52 4.63
CA GLY A 218 -22.78 -2.31 5.23
C GLY A 218 -21.28 -2.38 5.55
N TRP A 219 -20.83 -1.60 6.52
CA TRP A 219 -19.42 -1.45 6.86
C TRP A 219 -18.97 -2.47 7.92
N LYS A 220 -17.91 -3.23 7.65
CA LYS A 220 -17.29 -4.20 8.59
C LYS A 220 -15.85 -3.80 8.92
N ASP A 221 -15.28 -4.36 9.99
CA ASP A 221 -13.91 -4.05 10.41
C ASP A 221 -12.87 -4.46 9.35
N SER A 222 -12.01 -3.52 8.99
CA SER A 222 -10.84 -3.77 8.15
C SER A 222 -9.69 -4.36 8.97
N LEU A 223 -8.90 -5.23 8.36
CA LEU A 223 -7.69 -5.78 8.98
C LEU A 223 -6.54 -4.76 9.11
N ALA A 224 -6.68 -3.53 8.59
CA ALA A 224 -5.69 -2.47 8.74
C ALA A 224 -5.89 -1.61 10.01
N GLY A 225 -7.11 -1.56 10.56
CA GLY A 225 -7.49 -0.68 11.66
C GLY A 225 -7.67 0.80 11.26
N PRO A 226 -8.15 1.66 12.18
CA PRO A 226 -8.42 3.08 11.92
C PRO A 226 -7.18 3.95 11.96
N ILE A 227 -7.21 5.10 11.26
CA ILE A 227 -6.17 6.14 11.31
C ILE A 227 -6.63 7.45 11.97
N GLY A 228 -7.94 7.65 12.16
CA GLY A 228 -8.49 8.90 12.72
C GLY A 228 -8.26 9.09 14.22
N THR A 229 -8.24 10.36 14.67
CA THR A 229 -8.18 10.78 16.10
C THR A 229 -9.37 10.32 16.92
N ASP A 230 -10.52 10.18 16.28
CA ASP A 230 -11.78 9.93 17.00
C ASP A 230 -12.01 8.43 17.26
N TYR A 231 -11.12 7.58 16.72
CA TYR A 231 -11.35 6.13 16.65
C TYR A 231 -10.22 5.28 17.27
N GLY A 232 -9.06 5.87 17.60
CA GLY A 232 -7.87 5.11 17.99
C GLY A 232 -7.17 5.59 19.26
N THR A 233 -6.89 4.66 20.17
CA THR A 233 -6.11 4.90 21.40
C THR A 233 -4.59 4.91 21.16
N SER A 234 -4.16 4.34 20.02
CA SER A 234 -2.78 4.24 19.55
C SER A 234 -2.76 4.13 18.04
N LYS A 235 -1.87 4.88 17.38
CA LYS A 235 -1.78 4.90 15.91
C LYS A 235 -0.49 5.48 15.39
N HIS A 236 -0.24 5.19 14.12
CA HIS A 236 0.58 5.97 13.23
C HIS A 236 -0.11 7.30 12.89
N ASN A 237 0.44 8.43 13.32
CA ASN A 237 -0.10 9.75 12.97
C ASN A 237 0.41 10.18 11.59
N VAL A 238 -0.50 10.28 10.62
CA VAL A 238 -0.20 10.71 9.23
C VAL A 238 -0.94 11.99 8.83
N ASP A 239 -1.57 12.66 9.80
CA ASP A 239 -2.40 13.84 9.58
C ASP A 239 -1.54 15.11 9.43
N ASP A 240 -1.04 15.34 8.21
CA ASP A 240 -0.16 16.46 7.84
C ASP A 240 -0.87 17.83 7.79
N ARG A 241 -2.10 17.94 8.33
CA ARG A 241 -2.69 19.23 8.74
C ARG A 241 -2.03 19.80 10.00
N SER A 242 -1.34 18.93 10.75
CA SER A 242 -0.53 19.27 11.91
C SER A 242 0.91 18.76 11.74
N ASN A 243 1.80 19.06 12.68
CA ASN A 243 3.15 18.50 12.63
C ASN A 243 3.11 16.97 12.81
N VAL A 244 3.58 16.24 11.80
CA VAL A 244 3.66 14.78 11.75
C VAL A 244 5.11 14.27 11.79
N ASP A 245 6.05 15.13 12.13
CA ASP A 245 7.43 14.74 12.40
C ASP A 245 7.47 13.86 13.64
N THR A 246 7.99 12.65 13.47
CA THR A 246 8.12 11.69 14.56
C THR A 246 9.50 11.06 14.55
N THR A 247 9.99 10.75 15.74
CA THR A 247 11.08 9.80 15.92
C THR A 247 10.52 8.40 15.75
N VAL A 248 11.21 7.55 14.98
CA VAL A 248 10.81 6.16 14.79
C VAL A 248 11.42 5.31 15.91
N TYR A 249 10.58 4.69 16.74
CA TYR A 249 11.06 3.80 17.80
C TYR A 249 11.80 2.58 17.24
N GLY A 250 12.94 2.24 17.84
CA GLY A 250 13.80 1.17 17.36
C GLY A 250 14.61 1.53 16.12
N SER A 251 14.70 2.81 15.76
CA SER A 251 15.57 3.33 14.70
C SER A 251 16.70 4.18 15.28
N ALA A 252 17.60 4.65 14.41
CA ALA A 252 18.76 5.44 14.80
C ALA A 252 18.34 6.71 15.59
N PRO A 253 18.97 7.00 16.75
CA PRO A 253 18.64 8.18 17.56
C PRO A 253 18.80 9.49 16.79
N GLY A 254 17.93 10.46 17.06
CA GLY A 254 17.98 11.80 16.45
C GLY A 254 17.50 11.86 15.01
N LYS A 255 17.01 10.76 14.43
CA LYS A 255 16.38 10.75 13.11
C LYS A 255 14.91 11.11 13.20
N ILE A 256 14.47 11.99 12.30
CA ILE A 256 13.09 12.45 12.18
C ILE A 256 12.51 11.96 10.86
N LEU A 257 11.26 11.50 10.90
CA LEU A 257 10.45 11.15 9.74
C LEU A 257 9.20 12.04 9.72
N THR A 258 9.01 12.81 8.65
CA THR A 258 7.74 13.45 8.34
C THR A 258 6.80 12.37 7.84
N PHE A 259 5.91 11.92 8.70
CA PHE A 259 5.17 10.69 8.46
C PHE A 259 3.80 10.98 7.86
N THR A 260 3.55 10.48 6.66
CA THR A 260 2.32 10.75 5.89
C THR A 260 1.80 9.46 5.27
N CYS A 261 0.60 9.50 4.67
CA CYS A 261 0.08 8.36 3.89
C CYS A 261 1.10 7.86 2.84
N LEU A 262 1.86 8.78 2.24
CA LEU A 262 2.85 8.48 1.20
C LEU A 262 4.19 7.95 1.72
N SER A 263 4.37 7.87 3.05
CA SER A 263 5.52 7.20 3.67
C SER A 263 5.39 5.68 3.55
N CYS A 264 4.15 5.16 3.52
CA CYS A 264 3.84 3.73 3.38
C CYS A 264 3.24 3.39 2.02
N HIS A 265 2.44 4.29 1.43
CA HIS A 265 1.71 4.04 0.18
C HIS A 265 2.33 4.73 -1.04
N LYS A 266 2.08 4.14 -2.21
CA LYS A 266 2.43 4.65 -3.53
C LYS A 266 1.15 5.10 -4.24
N ALA A 267 0.93 6.41 -4.32
CA ALA A 267 -0.27 6.99 -4.92
C ALA A 267 -0.48 6.55 -6.38
N HIS A 268 0.59 6.48 -7.18
CA HIS A 268 0.51 6.10 -8.59
C HIS A 268 0.52 4.60 -8.87
N GLY A 269 0.30 3.78 -7.86
CA GLY A 269 0.32 2.33 -8.00
C GLY A 269 1.60 1.76 -8.60
N GLY A 270 1.58 0.50 -8.99
CA GLY A 270 2.73 -0.15 -9.60
C GLY A 270 2.35 -1.47 -10.27
N THR A 271 3.27 -1.99 -11.07
CA THR A 271 3.13 -3.23 -11.85
C THR A 271 3.05 -4.49 -10.94
N ASN A 272 3.70 -4.42 -9.77
CA ASN A 272 3.75 -5.46 -8.73
C ASN A 272 2.82 -5.14 -7.56
N ASP A 273 1.55 -4.95 -7.88
CA ASP A 273 0.56 -4.39 -6.98
C ASP A 273 0.26 -5.26 -5.74
N ASN A 274 0.84 -4.88 -4.60
CA ASN A 274 0.87 -5.65 -3.35
C ASN A 274 -0.41 -5.56 -2.49
N TYR A 275 -1.58 -5.57 -3.13
CA TYR A 275 -2.92 -5.46 -2.54
C TYR A 275 -3.27 -4.12 -1.86
N ARG A 276 -2.31 -3.40 -1.27
CA ARG A 276 -2.54 -2.12 -0.58
C ARG A 276 -1.72 -0.94 -1.11
N LEU A 277 -1.11 -1.07 -2.29
CA LEU A 277 -0.27 -0.02 -2.87
C LEU A 277 0.87 0.40 -1.93
N LEU A 278 1.40 -0.54 -1.16
CA LEU A 278 2.54 -0.26 -0.29
C LEU A 278 3.76 0.04 -1.16
N ARG A 279 4.61 0.93 -0.70
CA ARG A 279 5.89 1.22 -1.37
C ARG A 279 6.80 0.00 -1.28
N ASP A 280 7.56 -0.17 -2.34
CA ASP A 280 8.66 -1.11 -2.46
C ASP A 280 9.95 -0.55 -1.86
N VAL A 281 10.11 0.77 -1.78
CA VAL A 281 11.24 1.42 -1.10
C VAL A 281 10.75 2.26 0.07
N ILE A 282 11.21 1.90 1.27
CA ILE A 282 10.86 2.52 2.55
C ILE A 282 12.07 3.24 3.12
N TYR A 283 11.81 4.42 3.69
CA TYR A 283 12.80 5.26 4.34
C TYR A 283 12.44 5.44 5.82
N PRO A 284 13.35 5.13 6.76
CA PRO A 284 13.11 5.28 8.19
C PRO A 284 13.20 6.74 8.66
N SER A 285 13.60 7.67 7.80
CA SER A 285 13.86 9.08 8.13
C SER A 285 13.88 9.98 6.89
N ASN A 286 13.71 11.29 7.11
CA ASN A 286 13.68 12.31 6.06
C ASN A 286 14.99 12.45 5.28
N ASP A 287 16.12 12.22 5.95
CA ASP A 287 17.45 12.24 5.33
C ASP A 287 17.73 10.99 4.48
N LYS A 288 16.78 10.04 4.43
CA LYS A 288 16.87 8.81 3.64
C LYS A 288 18.15 8.00 3.91
N PHE A 289 18.64 8.06 5.15
CA PHE A 289 19.95 7.53 5.52
C PHE A 289 20.12 6.04 5.19
N ILE A 290 19.08 5.22 5.34
CA ILE A 290 19.05 3.82 4.92
C ILE A 290 17.73 3.54 4.21
N ALA A 291 17.78 3.35 2.88
CA ALA A 291 16.61 2.90 2.14
C ALA A 291 16.52 1.37 2.20
N THR A 292 15.33 0.83 2.48
CA THR A 292 15.07 -0.62 2.45
C THR A 292 14.13 -0.95 1.30
N THR A 293 14.55 -1.86 0.44
CA THR A 293 13.69 -2.43 -0.60
C THR A 293 12.93 -3.62 -0.03
N VAL A 294 11.60 -3.59 -0.13
CA VAL A 294 10.68 -4.58 0.43
C VAL A 294 9.83 -5.19 -0.68
N SER A 295 9.76 -6.52 -0.71
CA SER A 295 8.84 -7.26 -1.57
C SER A 295 7.66 -7.77 -0.75
N TYR A 296 6.64 -6.93 -0.61
CA TYR A 296 5.40 -7.28 0.08
C TYR A 296 4.43 -7.93 -0.88
N THR A 297 3.86 -9.09 -0.52
CA THR A 297 2.78 -9.73 -1.27
C THR A 297 1.66 -10.13 -0.32
N ALA A 298 0.44 -9.71 -0.62
CA ALA A 298 -0.77 -10.18 0.04
C ALA A 298 -1.95 -10.10 -0.92
N TYR A 299 -3.04 -10.77 -0.55
CA TYR A 299 -4.31 -10.73 -1.27
C TYR A 299 -5.45 -10.51 -0.29
N ALA A 300 -6.56 -9.95 -0.77
CA ALA A 300 -7.83 -9.96 -0.04
C ALA A 300 -8.85 -10.80 -0.79
N VAL A 301 -9.44 -11.73 -0.07
CA VAL A 301 -10.47 -12.62 -0.59
C VAL A 301 -11.76 -12.33 0.14
N VAL A 302 -12.86 -12.27 -0.60
CA VAL A 302 -14.20 -12.17 -0.02
C VAL A 302 -14.93 -13.48 -0.30
N LYS A 303 -14.99 -14.35 0.71
CA LYS A 303 -15.75 -15.61 0.64
C LYS A 303 -17.25 -15.37 0.84
N ASP A 304 -17.57 -14.48 1.78
CA ASP A 304 -18.92 -14.04 2.10
C ASP A 304 -18.99 -12.51 2.00
N GLN A 305 -19.84 -12.03 1.09
CA GLN A 305 -20.01 -10.61 0.79
C GLN A 305 -20.56 -9.80 1.96
N THR A 306 -21.08 -10.45 3.02
CA THR A 306 -21.65 -9.80 4.21
C THR A 306 -20.65 -9.72 5.36
N VAL A 307 -19.61 -10.55 5.37
CA VAL A 307 -18.65 -10.64 6.49
C VAL A 307 -17.44 -9.73 6.29
N GLY A 308 -17.12 -9.41 5.04
CA GLY A 308 -15.96 -8.60 4.64
C GLY A 308 -14.85 -9.44 4.02
N GLU A 309 -13.65 -8.87 3.95
CA GLU A 309 -12.50 -9.53 3.32
C GLU A 309 -11.57 -10.20 4.34
N GLU A 310 -11.03 -11.35 3.95
CA GLU A 310 -9.91 -12.01 4.60
C GLU A 310 -8.61 -11.60 3.89
N VAL A 311 -7.59 -11.23 4.66
CA VAL A 311 -6.27 -10.90 4.09
C VAL A 311 -5.33 -12.09 4.22
N TYR A 312 -4.81 -12.51 3.08
CA TYR A 312 -3.84 -13.57 2.91
C TYR A 312 -2.47 -12.97 2.71
N MET A 313 -1.66 -12.94 3.78
CA MET A 313 -0.29 -12.43 3.73
C MET A 313 0.63 -13.54 3.18
N VAL A 314 1.38 -13.23 2.13
CA VAL A 314 2.29 -14.19 1.48
C VAL A 314 3.73 -13.93 1.87
N SER A 315 4.18 -12.67 1.77
CA SER A 315 5.58 -12.30 2.05
C SER A 315 5.71 -10.82 2.40
N GLY A 316 6.86 -10.46 3.01
CA GLY A 316 7.30 -9.08 3.16
C GLY A 316 6.66 -8.31 4.32
N ASN A 317 5.80 -8.94 5.14
CA ASN A 317 5.08 -8.21 6.19
C ASN A 317 6.00 -7.61 7.24
N THR A 318 6.93 -8.42 7.75
CA THR A 318 7.83 -7.97 8.79
C THR A 318 8.89 -7.05 8.22
N GLU A 319 9.44 -7.37 7.03
CA GLU A 319 10.41 -6.54 6.31
C GLU A 319 9.88 -5.12 6.06
N PHE A 320 8.59 -5.00 5.75
CA PHE A 320 7.93 -3.72 5.59
C PHE A 320 7.94 -2.89 6.89
N CYS A 321 7.62 -3.52 8.02
CA CYS A 321 7.59 -2.84 9.31
C CYS A 321 9.01 -2.53 9.83
N THR A 322 9.95 -3.45 9.68
CA THR A 322 11.32 -3.31 10.20
C THR A 322 12.18 -2.40 9.32
N ALA A 323 11.75 -2.07 8.10
CA ALA A 323 12.35 -1.01 7.29
C ALA A 323 12.34 0.37 7.97
N CYS A 324 11.39 0.60 8.88
CA CYS A 324 11.38 1.77 9.77
C CYS A 324 11.82 1.39 11.19
N HIS A 325 11.28 0.30 11.74
CA HIS A 325 11.59 -0.19 13.09
C HIS A 325 12.81 -1.11 13.09
N LEU A 326 13.99 -0.55 12.84
CA LEU A 326 15.22 -1.30 12.52
C LEU A 326 15.64 -2.34 13.56
N ASP A 327 15.35 -2.15 14.85
CA ASP A 327 15.70 -3.13 15.91
C ASP A 327 14.67 -4.27 16.08
N TYR A 328 13.55 -4.24 15.36
CA TYR A 328 12.39 -5.09 15.67
C TYR A 328 12.44 -6.45 14.96
N ASP A 329 13.47 -6.70 14.14
CA ASP A 329 13.75 -7.98 13.51
C ASP A 329 14.56 -8.96 14.41
N ASP A 330 15.23 -8.46 15.46
CA ASP A 330 16.10 -9.23 16.35
C ASP A 330 15.38 -9.85 17.58
N GLY A 331 14.10 -10.19 17.44
CA GLY A 331 13.32 -10.76 18.55
C GLY A 331 13.71 -12.22 18.85
N ASN A 332 14.13 -12.51 20.09
CA ASN A 332 14.32 -13.88 20.59
C ASN A 332 13.61 -14.19 21.93
N ALA A 333 12.95 -13.19 22.53
CA ALA A 333 12.24 -13.23 23.81
C ALA A 333 13.04 -13.69 25.06
N LYS A 334 14.30 -14.13 24.93
CA LYS A 334 15.13 -14.62 26.03
C LYS A 334 16.05 -13.55 26.60
N GLU A 335 16.52 -12.66 25.75
CA GLU A 335 17.41 -11.55 26.13
C GLU A 335 16.95 -10.23 25.52
N ARG A 336 17.54 -9.13 26.03
CA ARG A 336 17.35 -7.81 25.44
C ARG A 336 18.30 -7.68 24.27
N GLY A 337 17.77 -7.34 23.09
CA GLY A 337 18.56 -7.10 21.88
C GLY A 337 18.25 -5.74 21.26
N GLY A 338 18.78 -5.48 20.07
CA GLY A 338 18.63 -4.23 19.31
C GLY A 338 19.91 -3.38 19.26
N THR A 339 20.12 -2.73 18.12
CA THR A 339 21.28 -1.85 17.87
C THR A 339 21.05 -0.47 18.47
N TYR A 340 19.83 0.07 18.37
CA TYR A 340 19.51 1.43 18.80
C TYR A 340 18.76 1.48 20.14
N SER A 341 18.09 0.39 20.51
CA SER A 341 17.26 0.27 21.70
C SER A 341 17.27 -1.15 22.26
N MET A 342 17.58 -1.29 23.56
CA MET A 342 17.73 -2.59 24.21
C MET A 342 16.44 -3.04 24.91
N TYR A 343 15.67 -3.93 24.29
CA TYR A 343 14.40 -4.45 24.82
C TYR A 343 14.22 -5.95 24.58
N TYR A 344 13.40 -6.59 25.41
CA TYR A 344 12.87 -7.93 25.13
C TYR A 344 11.81 -7.81 24.04
N ARG A 345 11.96 -8.56 22.96
CA ARG A 345 11.03 -8.55 21.82
C ARG A 345 10.51 -9.94 21.52
N HIS A 346 9.22 -10.01 21.17
CA HIS A 346 8.63 -11.25 20.68
C HIS A 346 9.24 -11.59 19.31
N PRO A 347 9.63 -12.84 19.06
CA PRO A 347 10.12 -13.24 17.76
C PRO A 347 9.04 -13.12 16.67
N VAL A 348 9.45 -12.64 15.50
CA VAL A 348 8.62 -12.54 14.30
C VAL A 348 9.42 -13.03 13.09
N THR A 349 8.71 -13.52 12.07
CA THR A 349 9.32 -14.05 10.85
C THR A 349 9.96 -12.93 10.04
N VAL A 350 11.26 -13.01 9.77
CA VAL A 350 12.03 -12.01 8.98
C VAL A 350 12.98 -12.75 8.04
N GLY A 351 12.95 -12.44 6.76
CA GLY A 351 13.81 -13.04 5.75
C GLY A 351 13.68 -14.57 5.75
N SER A 352 14.79 -15.27 5.92
CA SER A 352 14.83 -16.73 6.00
C SER A 352 14.46 -17.28 7.39
N LYS A 353 14.38 -16.43 8.42
CA LYS A 353 14.12 -16.84 9.81
C LYS A 353 12.62 -16.90 10.03
N VAL A 354 12.06 -18.11 10.03
CA VAL A 354 10.63 -18.34 10.20
C VAL A 354 10.29 -18.66 11.66
N TYR A 355 9.35 -17.90 12.22
CA TYR A 355 8.73 -18.20 13.51
C TYR A 355 7.29 -18.65 13.29
N SER A 356 7.12 -19.97 13.34
CA SER A 356 5.84 -20.63 13.06
C SER A 356 5.04 -20.92 14.34
N VAL A 357 3.71 -20.79 14.27
CA VAL A 357 2.77 -21.26 15.29
C VAL A 357 2.62 -22.79 15.30
N TYR A 358 3.15 -23.46 14.29
CA TYR A 358 3.10 -24.90 14.11
C TYR A 358 4.51 -25.47 13.91
N SER A 359 4.85 -26.56 14.58
CA SER A 359 6.02 -27.38 14.26
C SER A 359 5.74 -28.81 14.66
N THR A 360 6.34 -29.75 13.93
CA THR A 360 6.30 -31.18 14.25
C THR A 360 7.47 -31.62 15.11
N SER A 361 8.50 -30.77 15.30
CA SER A 361 9.70 -31.12 16.06
C SER A 361 10.37 -29.89 16.72
N PRO A 362 10.20 -29.67 18.03
CA PRO A 362 9.24 -30.36 18.91
C PRO A 362 7.79 -30.03 18.52
N PRO A 363 6.83 -30.94 18.75
CA PRO A 363 5.43 -30.68 18.46
C PRO A 363 4.92 -29.42 19.17
N LYS A 364 4.45 -28.44 18.39
CA LYS A 364 3.72 -27.26 18.90
C LYS A 364 2.55 -26.95 17.97
N ASN A 365 1.43 -26.58 18.58
CA ASN A 365 0.23 -26.11 17.89
C ASN A 365 -0.35 -24.92 18.67
N LEU A 366 0.09 -23.74 18.26
CA LEU A 366 -0.22 -22.44 18.87
C LEU A 366 -1.03 -21.57 17.91
N TYR A 367 -1.86 -22.17 17.04
CA TYR A 367 -2.75 -21.39 16.21
C TYR A 367 -3.66 -20.50 17.07
N PRO A 368 -3.99 -19.29 16.59
CA PRO A 368 -4.96 -18.42 17.24
C PRO A 368 -6.25 -19.16 17.59
N LYS A 369 -6.86 -18.78 18.71
CA LYS A 369 -8.15 -19.32 19.13
C LYS A 369 -9.19 -19.13 18.02
N PRO A 370 -10.05 -20.12 17.75
CA PRO A 370 -11.14 -19.96 16.78
C PRO A 370 -11.98 -18.71 17.08
N GLY A 371 -12.18 -17.88 16.06
CA GLY A 371 -12.89 -16.61 16.15
C GLY A 371 -12.00 -15.38 16.34
N ASP A 372 -10.77 -15.55 16.85
CA ASP A 372 -9.82 -14.45 16.97
C ASP A 372 -9.20 -14.13 15.60
N LYS A 373 -9.40 -12.91 15.11
CA LYS A 373 -8.90 -12.47 13.81
C LYS A 373 -7.42 -12.03 13.90
N LEU A 374 -6.52 -13.00 14.07
CA LEU A 374 -5.06 -12.81 14.08
C LEU A 374 -4.45 -13.42 12.80
N PRO A 375 -4.20 -12.62 11.75
CA PRO A 375 -3.73 -13.15 10.47
C PRO A 375 -2.29 -13.67 10.57
N LEU A 376 -2.04 -14.84 9.99
CA LEU A 376 -0.71 -15.42 9.83
C LEU A 376 -0.23 -15.25 8.40
N GLN A 377 1.08 -15.10 8.22
CA GLN A 377 1.69 -15.12 6.89
C GLN A 377 1.93 -16.57 6.43
N ALA A 378 1.87 -16.80 5.13
CA ALA A 378 2.33 -18.03 4.53
C ALA A 378 3.83 -18.26 4.84
N SER A 379 4.19 -19.51 5.12
CA SER A 379 5.56 -19.98 5.23
C SER A 379 5.81 -21.11 4.24
N ALA A 380 6.96 -21.08 3.59
CA ALA A 380 7.41 -22.17 2.73
C ALA A 380 7.99 -23.36 3.51
N SER A 381 8.21 -23.22 4.83
CA SER A 381 8.64 -24.34 5.68
C SER A 381 7.69 -25.54 5.50
N SER A 382 8.24 -26.74 5.37
CA SER A 382 7.47 -27.99 5.22
C SER A 382 6.46 -28.27 6.35
N GLU A 383 6.56 -27.52 7.46
CA GLU A 383 5.64 -27.57 8.58
C GLU A 383 4.34 -26.81 8.29
N SER A 384 3.24 -27.55 8.09
CA SER A 384 1.89 -27.03 7.83
C SER A 384 0.83 -27.92 8.48
N ILE A 385 -0.38 -27.39 8.69
CA ILE A 385 -1.55 -28.20 9.09
C ILE A 385 -2.38 -28.51 7.84
N GLY A 386 -2.40 -29.77 7.42
CA GLY A 386 -2.99 -30.15 6.13
C GLY A 386 -2.31 -29.42 4.97
N ALA A 387 -3.08 -28.72 4.15
CA ALA A 387 -2.58 -27.97 3.00
C ALA A 387 -2.40 -26.45 3.23
N ASP A 388 -2.84 -25.92 4.37
CA ASP A 388 -2.72 -24.48 4.69
C ASP A 388 -1.30 -24.16 5.18
N LYS A 389 -0.61 -23.26 4.48
CA LYS A 389 0.77 -22.86 4.78
C LYS A 389 0.86 -21.60 5.63
N ARG A 390 -0.25 -21.02 6.08
CA ARG A 390 -0.27 -19.80 6.91
C ARG A 390 0.10 -20.11 8.35
N THR A 391 1.39 -20.16 8.63
CA THR A 391 1.92 -20.55 9.93
C THR A 391 2.86 -19.52 10.54
N ALA A 392 3.37 -18.57 9.75
CA ALA A 392 4.35 -17.59 10.19
C ALA A 392 3.71 -16.45 10.97
N VAL A 393 4.25 -16.18 12.16
CA VAL A 393 3.94 -15.00 12.96
C VAL A 393 4.70 -13.81 12.41
N VAL A 394 4.00 -12.72 12.13
CA VAL A 394 4.53 -11.45 11.59
C VAL A 394 4.00 -10.26 12.40
N CYS A 395 4.53 -9.05 12.17
CA CYS A 395 4.09 -7.85 12.91
C CYS A 395 2.57 -7.66 12.85
N SER A 396 1.99 -7.79 11.65
CA SER A 396 0.56 -7.62 11.45
C SER A 396 -0.29 -8.76 12.01
N THR A 397 0.30 -9.84 12.55
CA THR A 397 -0.46 -10.87 13.28
C THR A 397 -1.06 -10.32 14.56
N CYS A 398 -0.31 -9.48 15.28
CA CYS A 398 -0.73 -8.90 16.56
C CYS A 398 -1.12 -7.42 16.45
N HIS A 399 -0.54 -6.71 15.49
CA HIS A 399 -0.71 -5.28 15.33
C HIS A 399 -1.59 -4.94 14.12
N TYR A 400 -2.45 -3.94 14.27
CA TYR A 400 -2.99 -3.18 13.16
C TYR A 400 -1.90 -2.30 12.55
N ALA A 401 -2.00 -2.06 11.24
CA ALA A 401 -1.00 -1.27 10.51
C ALA A 401 -1.21 0.25 10.69
N HIS A 402 -2.47 0.71 10.75
CA HIS A 402 -2.77 2.13 10.97
C HIS A 402 -2.87 2.47 12.45
N GLY A 403 -3.80 1.84 13.15
CA GLY A 403 -4.13 2.13 14.55
C GLY A 403 -5.14 1.12 15.07
N THR A 404 -5.48 1.21 16.35
CA THR A 404 -6.39 0.25 17.00
C THR A 404 -7.57 0.90 17.69
N TYR A 405 -8.73 0.25 17.58
CA TYR A 405 -9.91 0.49 18.40
C TYR A 405 -9.94 -0.37 19.68
N LYS A 406 -8.92 -1.20 19.89
CA LYS A 406 -8.80 -2.09 21.05
C LYS A 406 -8.26 -1.34 22.26
N GLN A 407 -8.75 -1.77 23.42
CA GLN A 407 -8.43 -1.17 24.69
C GLN A 407 -7.36 -1.96 25.42
N PHE A 408 -6.53 -1.26 26.18
CA PHE A 408 -5.55 -1.87 27.09
C PHE A 408 -5.73 -1.26 28.47
N ASN A 409 -6.70 -1.80 29.21
CA ASN A 409 -7.17 -1.29 30.50
C ASN A 409 -6.73 -2.19 31.66
N VAL A 410 -5.56 -2.81 31.54
CA VAL A 410 -4.97 -3.68 32.56
C VAL A 410 -3.75 -2.99 33.18
N GLY A 411 -3.85 -2.69 34.47
CA GLY A 411 -2.72 -2.21 35.26
C GLY A 411 -1.81 -3.38 35.65
N TYR A 412 -0.50 -3.21 35.56
CA TYR A 412 0.44 -4.21 36.07
C TYR A 412 0.56 -4.04 37.60
N PRO A 413 0.23 -5.06 38.42
CA PRO A 413 0.59 -5.01 39.83
C PRO A 413 2.10 -5.26 39.95
N ARG A 414 2.89 -4.18 39.99
CA ARG A 414 4.29 -4.28 40.41
C ARG A 414 4.28 -4.41 41.95
N PRO A 415 4.94 -5.43 42.54
CA PRO A 415 5.06 -5.49 43.99
C PRO A 415 5.70 -4.19 44.50
N GLY A 416 4.98 -3.45 45.36
CA GLY A 416 5.45 -2.20 45.95
C GLY A 416 5.19 -0.90 45.16
N SER A 417 4.44 -0.92 44.05
CA SER A 417 3.99 0.32 43.40
C SER A 417 2.46 0.42 43.35
N THR A 418 1.91 1.63 43.49
CA THR A 418 0.54 1.93 43.05
C THR A 418 0.40 1.49 41.59
N ARG A 419 -0.70 0.82 41.23
CA ARG A 419 -0.97 0.29 39.88
C ARG A 419 -0.53 1.30 38.82
N GLU A 420 0.54 1.00 38.11
CA GLU A 420 0.96 1.80 36.98
C GLU A 420 0.04 1.39 35.83
N TRP A 421 -0.83 2.31 35.41
CA TRP A 421 -1.62 2.13 34.21
C TRP A 421 -0.65 2.12 33.04
N VAL A 422 -0.30 0.94 32.56
CA VAL A 422 0.50 0.82 31.36
C VAL A 422 -0.44 1.13 30.20
N THR A 423 -0.57 2.40 29.82
CA THR A 423 -1.28 2.81 28.61
C THR A 423 -0.45 2.36 27.42
N ASN A 424 -0.42 1.06 27.14
CA ASN A 424 0.42 0.52 26.08
C ASN A 424 -0.22 0.85 24.73
N GLN A 425 0.32 1.89 24.12
CA GLN A 425 0.07 2.38 22.77
C GLN A 425 0.59 1.38 21.72
N LYS A 426 0.02 0.17 21.66
CA LYS A 426 0.60 -0.94 20.88
C LYS A 426 -0.24 -1.41 19.71
N MET A 427 -1.18 -0.61 19.21
CA MET A 427 -1.98 -0.93 18.01
C MET A 427 -2.51 -2.40 17.97
N LEU A 428 -2.87 -2.98 19.12
CA LEU A 428 -3.14 -4.42 19.23
C LEU A 428 -4.45 -4.82 18.53
N ARG A 429 -4.54 -6.06 18.06
CA ARG A 429 -5.75 -6.60 17.40
C ARG A 429 -6.83 -7.12 18.34
N LEU A 430 -6.51 -7.39 19.59
CA LEU A 430 -7.45 -7.80 20.64
C LEU A 430 -7.25 -6.93 21.88
N ASP A 431 -8.27 -6.89 22.74
CA ASP A 431 -8.23 -6.12 23.98
C ASP A 431 -7.26 -6.74 24.99
N ASN A 432 -6.56 -5.90 25.75
CA ASN A 432 -5.65 -6.29 26.81
C ASN A 432 -4.62 -7.34 26.35
N TYR A 433 -4.40 -8.39 27.15
CA TYR A 433 -3.48 -9.49 26.85
C TYR A 433 -4.11 -10.60 25.99
N ALA A 434 -5.37 -10.46 25.54
CA ALA A 434 -6.04 -11.49 24.76
C ALA A 434 -5.30 -11.82 23.44
N VAL A 435 -4.61 -10.82 22.86
CA VAL A 435 -3.74 -11.01 21.68
C VAL A 435 -2.63 -12.03 21.92
N CYS A 436 -2.11 -12.10 23.15
CA CYS A 436 -1.09 -13.07 23.55
C CYS A 436 -1.73 -14.41 23.90
N GLU A 437 -2.82 -14.39 24.68
CA GLU A 437 -3.54 -15.57 25.15
C GLU A 437 -4.12 -16.41 24.01
N SER A 438 -4.49 -15.76 22.89
CA SER A 438 -5.03 -16.42 21.70
C SER A 438 -4.14 -17.57 21.20
N CYS A 439 -2.82 -17.42 21.27
CA CYS A 439 -1.86 -18.46 20.89
C CYS A 439 -1.24 -19.16 22.11
N HIS A 440 -1.01 -18.43 23.20
CA HIS A 440 -0.30 -18.95 24.37
C HIS A 440 -1.19 -19.70 25.39
N LYS A 441 -2.52 -19.79 25.16
CA LYS A 441 -3.48 -20.67 25.85
C LYS A 441 -3.20 -20.82 27.36
N LYS A 442 -3.02 -19.69 28.05
CA LYS A 442 -2.86 -19.65 29.50
C LYS A 442 -4.19 -19.34 30.17
#